data_AF-A0A7Y3YLH2-F1
#
_entry.id   AF-A0A7Y3YLH2-F1
#
_cell.length_a   1.000
_cell.length_b   1.000
_cell.length_c   1.000
_cell.angle_alpha   90.00
_cell.angle_beta   90.00
_cell.angle_gamma   90.00
#
_symmetry.space_group_name_H-M   'P 1'
#
loop_
_entity.id
_entity.type
_entity.pdbx_description
1 polymer ?
#
loop_
_entity_poly.entity_id
_entity_poly.type
_entity_poly.pdbx_seq_one_letter_code
_entity_poly.pdbx_strand_id
1 'polypeptide(L)'
;YQTENAKDKDWNVQAGSNDLKLSFTDNFGQAQEIDISAKAGDDIEELATYINGQQDSVKASVTEDGKLQMFAGNNKVSGDVSFSGGLAGELGIQASKEVTVDTIDVTSVGGAQESVAIIDAALKYVDSHRAELGAFQNRFDHAISNLDNINENVNASKSRIKDTDFAKETTQMTKSQILSQASSSILAQAKQAPNSALSLLG
;
A
#
# COMPACT_ATOMS: atom_id res chain seq x y z
N TYR A 1 19.70 1.68 -22.78
CA TYR A 1 21.15 1.79 -23.09
C TYR A 1 21.51 0.70 -24.06
N GLN A 2 22.37 0.96 -25.04
CA GLN A 2 22.82 -0.05 -26.01
C GLN A 2 24.30 0.13 -26.30
N THR A 3 25.01 -0.96 -26.61
CA THR A 3 26.40 -0.88 -27.07
C THR A 3 26.48 -0.27 -28.46
N GLU A 4 27.47 0.59 -28.67
CA GLU A 4 27.73 1.21 -29.97
C GLU A 4 27.98 0.15 -31.04
N ASN A 5 28.84 -0.81 -30.71
CA ASN A 5 29.25 -1.89 -31.61
C ASN A 5 28.60 -3.22 -31.24
N ALA A 6 28.27 -3.99 -32.28
CA ALA A 6 27.95 -5.40 -32.14
C ALA A 6 29.20 -6.18 -31.72
N LYS A 7 29.01 -7.20 -30.90
CA LYS A 7 30.05 -8.17 -30.59
C LYS A 7 29.77 -9.42 -31.42
N ASP A 8 30.76 -9.87 -32.17
CA ASP A 8 30.66 -11.10 -32.94
C ASP A 8 30.85 -12.32 -32.03
N LYS A 9 30.72 -13.52 -32.60
CA LYS A 9 30.85 -14.79 -31.86
C LYS A 9 32.26 -15.06 -31.33
N ASP A 10 33.24 -14.27 -31.76
CA ASP A 10 34.63 -14.41 -31.35
C ASP A 10 34.97 -13.48 -30.18
N TRP A 11 34.09 -12.50 -29.89
CA TRP A 11 34.24 -11.63 -28.74
C TRP A 11 33.99 -12.38 -27.43
N ASN A 12 34.83 -12.10 -26.45
CA ASN A 12 34.70 -12.62 -25.09
C ASN A 12 35.24 -11.59 -24.09
N VAL A 13 34.76 -11.67 -22.86
CA VAL A 13 35.22 -10.83 -21.75
C VAL A 13 36.73 -11.06 -21.51
N GLN A 14 37.53 -10.01 -21.68
CA GLN A 14 38.98 -10.09 -21.52
C GLN A 14 39.41 -10.15 -20.06
N ALA A 15 40.45 -10.94 -19.77
CA ALA A 15 41.06 -10.97 -18.44
C ALA A 15 41.77 -9.63 -18.16
N GLY A 16 41.32 -8.92 -17.11
CA GLY A 16 41.89 -7.63 -16.68
C GLY A 16 41.05 -6.39 -17.04
N SER A 17 40.02 -6.53 -17.89
CA SER A 17 39.03 -5.49 -18.22
C SER A 17 37.61 -6.00 -18.04
N ASN A 18 37.38 -6.81 -17.00
CA ASN A 18 36.12 -7.49 -16.75
C ASN A 18 35.24 -6.79 -15.68
N ASP A 19 35.62 -5.60 -15.25
CA ASP A 19 34.86 -4.80 -14.30
C ASP A 19 33.83 -3.92 -15.01
N LEU A 20 32.58 -4.01 -14.55
CA LEU A 20 31.46 -3.18 -14.95
C LEU A 20 30.81 -2.59 -13.69
N LYS A 21 30.91 -1.29 -13.55
CA LYS A 21 30.32 -0.53 -12.44
C LYS A 21 29.09 0.22 -12.91
N LEU A 22 27.98 0.07 -12.20
CA LEU A 22 26.74 0.81 -12.42
C LEU A 22 26.54 1.78 -11.27
N SER A 23 26.34 3.06 -11.56
CA SER A 23 26.01 4.08 -10.56
C SER A 23 24.70 4.77 -10.92
N PHE A 24 23.75 4.80 -10.01
CA PHE A 24 22.43 5.41 -10.24
C PHE A 24 21.80 5.87 -8.92
N THR A 25 20.70 6.63 -9.00
CA THR A 25 19.87 6.95 -7.84
C THR A 25 18.65 6.04 -7.85
N ASP A 26 18.30 5.45 -6.72
CA ASP A 26 17.07 4.65 -6.63
C ASP A 26 15.82 5.53 -6.47
N ASN A 27 14.64 4.89 -6.48
CA ASN A 27 13.36 5.58 -6.32
C ASN A 27 13.14 6.20 -4.92
N PHE A 28 14.03 5.93 -3.96
CA PHE A 28 14.03 6.55 -2.63
C PHE A 28 15.00 7.72 -2.53
N GLY A 29 15.67 8.08 -3.64
CA GLY A 29 16.66 9.16 -3.68
C GLY A 29 18.03 8.75 -3.14
N GLN A 30 18.30 7.46 -2.94
CA GLN A 30 19.60 6.98 -2.46
C GLN A 30 20.51 6.64 -3.63
N ALA A 31 21.78 7.03 -3.52
CA ALA A 31 22.80 6.63 -4.48
C ALA A 31 23.12 5.13 -4.32
N GLN A 32 23.14 4.42 -5.44
CA GLN A 32 23.47 3.01 -5.54
C GLN A 32 24.68 2.83 -6.46
N GLU A 33 25.62 1.99 -6.03
CA GLU A 33 26.76 1.53 -6.84
C GLU A 33 26.76 0.00 -6.86
N ILE A 34 26.79 -0.57 -8.06
CA ILE A 34 26.84 -2.02 -8.26
C ILE A 34 28.11 -2.34 -9.04
N ASP A 35 28.97 -3.13 -8.40
CA ASP A 35 30.20 -3.64 -8.99
C ASP A 35 29.98 -5.06 -9.52
N ILE A 36 30.13 -5.23 -10.82
CA ILE A 36 30.00 -6.51 -11.51
C ILE A 36 31.37 -6.90 -12.05
N SER A 37 31.92 -7.99 -11.54
CA SER A 37 33.14 -8.61 -12.07
C SER A 37 32.76 -9.73 -13.02
N ALA A 38 32.59 -9.42 -14.30
CA ALA A 38 32.25 -10.39 -15.33
C ALA A 38 33.28 -11.53 -15.39
N LYS A 39 32.84 -12.74 -15.74
CA LYS A 39 33.74 -13.88 -15.85
C LYS A 39 34.48 -13.82 -17.17
N ALA A 40 35.81 -13.89 -17.11
CA ALA A 40 36.65 -13.86 -18.30
C ALA A 40 36.37 -15.08 -19.18
N GLY A 41 36.29 -14.85 -20.49
CA GLY A 41 35.93 -15.86 -21.48
C GLY A 41 34.43 -16.02 -21.72
N ASP A 42 33.55 -15.38 -20.93
CA ASP A 42 32.11 -15.37 -21.23
C ASP A 42 31.83 -14.58 -22.52
N ASP A 43 30.88 -15.06 -23.32
CA ASP A 43 30.37 -14.36 -24.50
C ASP A 43 29.36 -13.25 -24.14
N ILE A 44 28.80 -12.57 -25.14
CA ILE A 44 27.93 -11.40 -24.91
C ILE A 44 26.57 -11.80 -24.31
N GLU A 45 26.05 -12.98 -24.66
CA GLU A 45 24.81 -13.55 -24.13
C GLU A 45 24.98 -14.06 -22.69
N GLU A 46 26.08 -14.74 -22.41
CA GLU A 46 26.48 -15.18 -21.08
C GLU A 46 26.70 -13.97 -20.16
N LEU A 47 27.37 -12.92 -20.66
CA LEU A 47 27.52 -11.66 -19.93
C LEU A 47 26.16 -11.03 -19.60
N ALA A 48 25.24 -10.94 -20.56
CA ALA A 48 23.90 -10.39 -20.32
C ALA A 48 23.17 -11.18 -19.22
N THR A 49 23.29 -12.51 -19.25
CA THR A 49 22.73 -13.40 -18.24
C THR A 49 23.39 -13.18 -16.87
N TYR A 50 24.71 -13.03 -16.84
CA TYR A 50 25.47 -12.77 -15.62
C TYR A 50 25.07 -11.43 -14.97
N ILE A 51 24.93 -10.37 -15.77
CA ILE A 51 24.46 -9.05 -15.31
C ILE A 51 23.08 -9.15 -14.67
N ASN A 52 22.16 -9.90 -15.29
CA ASN A 52 20.81 -10.12 -14.75
C ASN A 52 20.79 -10.97 -13.47
N GLY A 53 21.78 -11.85 -13.29
CA GLY A 53 21.91 -12.70 -12.11
C GLY A 53 22.50 -11.97 -10.90
N GLN A 54 23.35 -10.97 -11.13
CA GLN A 54 24.05 -10.26 -10.07
C GLN A 54 23.20 -9.15 -9.42
N GLN A 55 22.23 -8.60 -10.16
CA GLN A 55 21.41 -7.49 -9.69
C GLN A 55 20.04 -7.45 -10.37
N ASP A 56 19.10 -6.71 -9.79
CA ASP A 56 17.71 -6.64 -10.27
C ASP A 56 17.29 -5.25 -10.80
N SER A 57 18.09 -4.20 -10.60
CA SER A 57 17.76 -2.81 -10.96
C SER A 57 17.84 -2.52 -12.46
N VAL A 58 18.77 -3.18 -13.15
CA VAL A 58 19.00 -3.06 -14.59
C VAL A 58 18.80 -4.44 -15.22
N LYS A 59 18.10 -4.53 -16.35
CA LYS A 59 17.96 -5.77 -17.12
C LYS A 59 18.84 -5.70 -18.34
N ALA A 60 19.53 -6.77 -18.68
CA ALA A 60 20.39 -6.88 -19.84
C ALA A 60 19.84 -7.92 -20.82
N SER A 61 19.95 -7.66 -22.11
CA SER A 61 19.71 -8.66 -23.17
C SER A 61 20.56 -8.36 -24.39
N VAL A 62 20.55 -9.26 -25.36
CA VAL A 62 21.31 -9.11 -26.61
C VAL A 62 20.32 -9.04 -27.78
N THR A 63 20.53 -8.11 -28.70
CA THR A 63 19.73 -7.97 -29.93
C THR A 63 20.13 -9.02 -30.97
N GLU A 64 19.37 -9.16 -32.06
CA GLU A 64 19.72 -10.06 -33.17
C GLU A 64 21.07 -9.73 -33.80
N ASP A 65 21.44 -8.46 -33.79
CA ASP A 65 22.72 -7.97 -34.30
C ASP A 65 23.90 -8.19 -33.34
N GLY A 66 23.73 -8.87 -32.20
CA GLY A 66 24.81 -9.11 -31.23
C GLY A 66 25.18 -7.89 -30.39
N LYS A 67 24.28 -6.91 -30.25
CA LYS A 67 24.49 -5.75 -29.38
C LYS A 67 23.92 -6.02 -27.99
N LEU A 68 24.69 -5.72 -26.96
CA LEU A 68 24.18 -5.72 -25.59
C LEU A 68 23.30 -4.49 -25.39
N GLN A 69 22.11 -4.69 -24.87
CA GLN A 69 21.19 -3.65 -24.46
C GLN A 69 20.85 -3.82 -22.98
N MET A 70 20.71 -2.69 -22.29
CA MET A 70 20.44 -2.63 -20.87
C MET A 70 19.28 -1.67 -20.60
N PHE A 71 18.38 -2.09 -19.73
CA PHE A 71 17.12 -1.42 -19.41
C PHE A 71 17.05 -1.12 -17.92
N ALA A 72 16.81 0.13 -17.57
CA ALA A 72 16.56 0.53 -16.20
C ALA A 72 15.10 0.99 -16.09
N GLY A 73 14.32 0.29 -15.27
CA GLY A 73 12.92 0.64 -15.04
C GLY A 73 12.80 1.83 -14.09
N ASN A 74 11.93 2.79 -14.40
CA ASN A 74 11.63 3.95 -13.56
C ASN A 74 10.97 3.60 -12.20
N ASN A 75 10.61 2.32 -12.01
CA ASN A 75 10.12 1.77 -10.75
C ASN A 75 11.24 1.39 -9.78
N LYS A 76 12.50 1.39 -10.23
CA LYS A 76 13.68 1.05 -9.42
C LYS A 76 14.76 2.12 -9.47
N VAL A 77 14.90 2.78 -10.61
CA VAL A 77 15.92 3.79 -10.88
C VAL A 77 15.27 5.15 -11.13
N SER A 78 15.79 6.16 -10.46
CA SER A 78 15.49 7.57 -10.69
C SER A 78 16.59 8.21 -11.53
N GLY A 79 16.24 8.65 -12.73
CA GLY A 79 17.16 9.26 -13.69
C GLY A 79 18.02 8.25 -14.45
N ASP A 80 19.18 8.70 -14.91
CA ASP A 80 20.09 7.89 -15.72
C ASP A 80 21.00 6.98 -14.87
N VAL A 81 21.39 5.86 -15.47
CA VAL A 81 22.41 4.94 -14.98
C VAL A 81 23.73 5.31 -15.65
N SER A 82 24.73 5.58 -14.85
CA SER A 82 26.11 5.75 -15.30
C SER A 82 26.82 4.41 -15.32
N PHE A 83 27.52 4.11 -16.40
CA PHE A 83 28.32 2.90 -16.55
C PHE A 83 29.81 3.27 -16.56
N SER A 84 30.61 2.56 -15.78
CA SER A 84 32.07 2.75 -15.72
C SER A 84 32.79 1.40 -15.54
N GLY A 85 34.12 1.43 -15.52
CA GLY A 85 34.96 0.23 -15.51
C GLY A 85 35.51 -0.13 -16.89
N GLY A 86 36.46 -1.07 -16.92
CA GLY A 86 37.13 -1.50 -18.15
C GLY A 86 36.17 -2.06 -19.18
N LEU A 87 35.19 -2.86 -18.72
CA LEU A 87 34.21 -3.51 -19.60
C LEU A 87 33.23 -2.49 -20.21
N ALA A 88 32.80 -1.49 -19.44
CA ALA A 88 31.92 -0.43 -19.94
C ALA A 88 32.59 0.36 -21.09
N GLY A 89 33.88 0.66 -20.96
CA GLY A 89 34.67 1.33 -21.99
C GLY A 89 34.83 0.49 -23.25
N GLU A 90 35.05 -0.82 -23.12
CA GLU A 90 35.20 -1.74 -24.26
C GLU A 90 33.88 -1.99 -25.02
N LEU A 91 32.77 -2.03 -24.28
CA LEU A 91 31.43 -2.23 -24.85
C LEU A 91 30.90 -0.95 -25.52
N GLY A 92 31.40 0.23 -25.16
CA GLY A 92 30.94 1.50 -25.73
C GLY A 92 29.45 1.73 -25.47
N ILE A 93 29.05 1.66 -24.19
CA ILE A 93 27.65 1.82 -23.79
C ILE A 93 27.20 3.26 -24.10
N GLN A 94 26.21 3.38 -24.98
CA GLN A 94 25.65 4.67 -25.38
C GLN A 94 24.70 5.24 -24.32
N ALA A 95 24.39 6.53 -24.47
CA ALA A 95 23.46 7.24 -23.61
C ALA A 95 22.08 6.56 -23.51
N SER A 96 21.33 6.91 -22.47
CA SER A 96 19.96 6.45 -22.29
C SER A 96 19.08 6.91 -23.46
N LYS A 97 18.11 6.07 -23.81
CA LYS A 97 16.98 6.41 -24.65
C LYS A 97 15.74 6.15 -23.81
N GLU A 98 14.93 7.18 -23.62
CA GLU A 98 13.66 7.03 -22.92
C GLU A 98 12.65 6.35 -23.84
N VAL A 99 12.01 5.30 -23.32
CA VAL A 99 11.00 4.53 -24.02
C VAL A 99 9.83 4.32 -23.07
N THR A 100 8.62 4.51 -23.57
CA THR A 100 7.38 4.36 -22.81
C THR A 100 6.56 3.19 -23.34
N VAL A 101 5.50 2.81 -22.63
CA VAL A 101 4.54 1.78 -23.07
C VAL A 101 3.92 2.11 -24.44
N ASP A 102 3.77 3.40 -24.79
CA ASP A 102 3.21 3.84 -26.07
C ASP A 102 4.17 3.64 -27.25
N THR A 103 5.48 3.67 -26.98
CA THR A 103 6.53 3.68 -28.00
C THR A 103 7.23 2.32 -28.15
N ILE A 104 6.70 1.26 -27.55
CA ILE A 104 7.28 -0.08 -27.65
C ILE A 104 7.16 -0.62 -29.07
N ASP A 105 8.19 -1.34 -29.51
CA ASP A 105 8.21 -2.01 -30.81
C ASP A 105 8.64 -3.48 -30.61
N VAL A 106 7.78 -4.40 -31.02
CA VAL A 106 7.98 -5.85 -30.89
C VAL A 106 8.34 -6.52 -32.21
N THR A 107 8.65 -5.75 -33.26
CA THR A 107 8.98 -6.29 -34.59
C THR A 107 10.39 -6.89 -34.68
N SER A 108 11.26 -6.56 -33.72
CA SER A 108 12.59 -7.20 -33.53
C SER A 108 12.65 -7.94 -32.20
N VAL A 109 13.51 -8.94 -32.08
CA VAL A 109 13.90 -9.61 -30.82
C VAL A 109 14.44 -8.59 -29.85
N GLY A 110 15.29 -7.65 -30.30
CA GLY A 110 15.80 -6.57 -29.46
C GLY A 110 14.68 -5.74 -28.82
N GLY A 111 13.75 -5.26 -29.65
CA GLY A 111 12.59 -4.47 -29.21
C GLY A 111 11.58 -5.29 -28.39
N ALA A 112 11.41 -6.58 -28.68
CA ALA A 112 10.57 -7.46 -27.88
C ALA A 112 11.12 -7.64 -26.46
N GLN A 113 12.44 -7.81 -26.31
CA GLN A 113 13.08 -7.89 -24.99
C GLN A 113 12.96 -6.56 -24.21
N GLU A 114 13.14 -5.43 -24.90
CA GLU A 114 12.91 -4.10 -24.33
C GLU A 114 11.47 -3.94 -23.84
N SER A 115 10.51 -4.35 -24.67
CA SER A 115 9.07 -4.29 -24.37
C SER A 115 8.71 -5.07 -23.12
N VAL A 116 9.31 -6.26 -22.92
CA VAL A 116 9.09 -7.06 -21.71
C VAL A 116 9.53 -6.31 -20.45
N ALA A 117 10.71 -5.68 -20.48
CA ALA A 117 11.21 -4.91 -19.34
C ALA A 117 10.32 -3.69 -19.03
N ILE A 118 9.86 -2.98 -20.06
CA ILE A 118 8.97 -1.81 -19.93
C ILE A 118 7.61 -2.23 -19.35
N ILE A 119 7.02 -3.31 -19.87
CA ILE A 119 5.73 -3.81 -19.40
C ILE A 119 5.84 -4.33 -17.96
N ASP A 120 6.91 -5.04 -17.59
CA ASP A 120 7.12 -5.48 -16.19
C ASP A 120 7.19 -4.28 -15.22
N ALA A 121 7.89 -3.20 -15.60
CA ALA A 121 7.95 -1.99 -14.81
C ALA A 121 6.56 -1.32 -14.68
N ALA A 122 5.81 -1.22 -15.78
CA ALA A 122 4.47 -0.65 -15.80
C ALA A 122 3.46 -1.48 -14.99
N LEU A 123 3.52 -2.81 -15.08
CA LEU A 123 2.68 -3.71 -14.29
C LEU A 123 2.97 -3.59 -12.80
N LYS A 124 4.25 -3.56 -12.40
CA LYS A 124 4.63 -3.33 -11.01
C LYS A 124 4.11 -2.00 -10.47
N TYR A 125 4.12 -0.95 -11.29
CA TYR A 125 3.55 0.34 -10.93
C TYR A 125 2.03 0.25 -10.70
N VAL A 126 1.28 -0.42 -11.59
CA VAL A 126 -0.17 -0.61 -11.40
C VAL A 126 -0.47 -1.45 -10.17
N ASP A 127 0.28 -2.54 -9.97
CA ASP A 127 0.09 -3.45 -8.85
C ASP A 127 0.41 -2.79 -7.51
N SER A 128 1.41 -1.90 -7.44
CA SER A 128 1.70 -1.15 -6.22
C SER A 128 0.54 -0.23 -5.82
N HIS A 129 -0.07 0.46 -6.79
CA HIS A 129 -1.25 1.30 -6.54
C HIS A 129 -2.47 0.46 -6.13
N ARG A 130 -2.67 -0.71 -6.75
CA ARG A 130 -3.75 -1.63 -6.35
C ARG A 130 -3.55 -2.16 -4.93
N ALA A 131 -2.32 -2.47 -4.54
CA ALA A 131 -1.99 -2.88 -3.18
C ALA A 131 -2.27 -1.76 -2.17
N GLU A 132 -1.93 -0.51 -2.49
CA GLU A 132 -2.23 0.65 -1.66
C GLU A 132 -3.75 0.86 -1.50
N LEU A 133 -4.51 0.77 -2.60
CA LEU A 133 -5.97 0.84 -2.55
C LEU A 133 -6.58 -0.29 -1.71
N GLY A 134 -6.06 -1.52 -1.81
CA GLY A 134 -6.47 -2.64 -0.97
C GLY A 134 -6.17 -2.40 0.51
N ALA A 135 -5.03 -1.79 0.83
CA ALA A 135 -4.70 -1.39 2.20
C ALA A 135 -5.66 -0.32 2.74
N PHE A 136 -6.04 0.66 1.91
CA PHE A 136 -7.06 1.64 2.29
C PHE A 136 -8.43 1.00 2.52
N GLN A 137 -8.85 0.05 1.69
CA GLN A 137 -10.08 -0.71 1.89
C GLN A 137 -10.09 -1.43 3.25
N ASN A 138 -9.03 -2.17 3.58
CA ASN A 138 -8.89 -2.83 4.88
C ASN A 138 -8.98 -1.82 6.04
N ARG A 139 -8.32 -0.66 5.91
CA ARG A 139 -8.37 0.39 6.93
C ARG A 139 -9.77 0.99 7.07
N PHE A 140 -10.52 1.15 5.98
CA PHE A 140 -11.91 1.60 6.03
C PHE A 140 -12.81 0.57 6.70
N ASP A 141 -12.67 -0.71 6.37
CA ASP A 141 -13.46 -1.78 7.00
C ASP A 141 -13.21 -1.86 8.51
N HIS A 142 -11.95 -1.75 8.93
CA HIS A 142 -11.60 -1.66 10.35
C HIS A 142 -12.18 -0.42 11.03
N ALA A 143 -12.11 0.74 10.37
CA ALA A 143 -12.69 1.97 10.90
C ALA A 143 -14.21 1.86 11.05
N ILE A 144 -14.91 1.32 10.05
CA ILE A 144 -16.35 1.08 10.06
C ILE A 144 -16.72 0.14 11.20
N SER A 145 -16.06 -1.02 11.29
CA SER A 145 -16.33 -2.00 12.36
C SER A 145 -16.11 -1.40 13.75
N ASN A 146 -15.05 -0.60 13.94
CA ASN A 146 -14.83 0.10 15.19
C ASN A 146 -15.92 1.14 15.48
N LEU A 147 -16.34 1.92 14.48
CA LEU A 147 -17.42 2.89 14.62
C LEU A 147 -18.76 2.25 14.93
N ASP A 148 -19.08 1.10 14.33
CA ASP A 148 -20.30 0.35 14.62
C ASP A 148 -20.32 -0.17 16.06
N ASN A 149 -19.20 -0.74 16.53
CA ASN A 149 -19.05 -1.14 17.94
C ASN A 149 -19.21 0.05 18.90
N ILE A 150 -18.62 1.20 18.58
CA ILE A 150 -18.80 2.42 19.38
C ILE A 150 -20.27 2.87 19.36
N ASN A 151 -20.92 2.85 18.20
CA ASN A 151 -22.32 3.24 18.03
C ASN A 151 -23.25 2.36 18.88
N GLU A 152 -23.05 1.04 18.86
CA GLU A 152 -23.80 0.09 19.70
C GLU A 152 -23.60 0.39 21.19
N ASN A 153 -22.35 0.57 21.64
CA ASN A 153 -22.04 0.87 23.04
C ASN A 153 -22.61 2.21 23.51
N VAL A 154 -22.58 3.24 22.65
CA VAL A 154 -23.15 4.56 22.92
C VAL A 154 -24.67 4.47 23.01
N ASN A 155 -25.32 3.78 22.08
CA ASN A 155 -26.77 3.59 22.10
C ASN A 155 -27.23 2.77 23.31
N ALA A 156 -26.52 1.70 23.67
CA ALA A 156 -26.82 0.91 24.87
C ALA A 156 -26.67 1.75 26.14
N SER A 157 -25.63 2.59 26.22
CA SER A 157 -25.42 3.50 27.35
C SER A 157 -26.51 4.58 27.42
N LYS A 158 -26.90 5.13 26.28
CA LYS A 158 -28.00 6.09 26.17
C LYS A 158 -29.34 5.47 26.57
N SER A 159 -29.62 4.23 26.16
CA SER A 159 -30.82 3.49 26.58
C SER A 159 -30.83 3.32 28.09
N ARG A 160 -29.75 2.83 28.69
CA ARG A 160 -29.65 2.67 30.16
C ARG A 160 -29.93 3.97 30.92
N ILE A 161 -29.36 5.10 30.47
CA ILE A 161 -29.60 6.41 31.09
C ILE A 161 -31.09 6.76 30.95
N LYS A 162 -31.62 6.73 29.73
CA LYS A 162 -33.00 7.13 29.45
C LYS A 162 -34.02 6.22 30.15
N ASP A 163 -33.81 4.92 30.15
CA ASP A 163 -34.69 3.93 30.78
C ASP A 163 -34.66 4.08 32.31
N THR A 164 -33.50 4.38 32.90
CA THR A 164 -33.37 4.67 34.33
C THR A 164 -34.10 5.96 34.70
N ASP A 165 -33.93 7.02 33.92
CA ASP A 165 -34.62 8.30 34.14
C ASP A 165 -36.15 8.13 34.00
N PHE A 166 -36.60 7.38 32.99
CA PHE A 166 -38.01 7.09 32.80
C PHE A 166 -38.60 6.26 33.96
N ALA A 167 -37.89 5.25 34.43
CA ALA A 167 -38.30 4.45 35.58
C ALA A 167 -38.39 5.30 36.87
N LYS A 168 -37.43 6.21 37.08
CA LYS A 168 -37.42 7.14 38.22
C LYS A 168 -38.60 8.11 38.16
N GLU A 169 -38.84 8.75 37.02
CA GLU A 169 -39.95 9.69 36.84
C GLU A 169 -41.30 9.00 36.98
N THR A 170 -41.46 7.81 36.38
CA THR A 170 -42.69 7.02 36.50
C THR A 170 -42.96 6.64 37.96
N THR A 171 -41.94 6.22 38.71
CA THR A 171 -42.07 5.90 40.13
C THR A 171 -42.46 7.13 40.95
N GLN A 172 -41.86 8.28 40.66
CA GLN A 172 -42.18 9.57 41.29
C GLN A 172 -43.65 9.97 41.00
N MET A 173 -44.09 9.81 39.75
CA MET A 173 -45.46 10.07 39.32
C MET A 173 -46.45 9.13 40.03
N THR A 174 -46.20 7.82 40.03
CA THR A 174 -47.03 6.82 40.71
C THR A 174 -47.10 7.09 42.22
N LYS A 175 -45.96 7.38 42.86
CA LYS A 175 -45.92 7.76 44.29
C LYS A 175 -46.79 8.98 44.57
N SER A 176 -46.72 10.00 43.72
CA SER A 176 -47.52 11.23 43.85
C SER A 176 -49.01 10.96 43.67
N GLN A 177 -49.40 10.10 42.72
CA GLN A 177 -50.78 9.68 42.51
C GLN A 177 -51.33 8.88 43.71
N ILE A 178 -50.56 7.92 44.23
CA ILE A 178 -50.94 7.15 45.42
C ILE A 178 -51.09 8.06 46.64
N LEU A 179 -50.14 8.99 46.87
CA LEU A 179 -50.24 9.99 47.95
C LEU A 179 -51.50 10.86 47.82
N SER A 180 -51.84 11.30 46.61
CA SER A 180 -53.06 12.08 46.36
C SER A 180 -54.32 11.27 46.67
N GLN A 181 -54.39 10.01 46.23
CA GLN A 181 -55.53 9.13 46.52
C GLN A 181 -55.63 8.82 48.03
N ALA A 182 -54.51 8.47 48.67
CA ALA A 182 -54.45 8.23 50.11
C ALA A 182 -54.84 9.48 50.91
N SER A 183 -54.39 10.67 50.52
CA SER A 183 -54.76 11.92 51.17
C SER A 183 -56.27 12.17 51.07
N SER A 184 -56.89 11.87 49.93
CA SER A 184 -58.36 11.98 49.78
C SER A 184 -59.12 10.98 50.65
N SER A 185 -58.66 9.72 50.71
CA SER A 185 -59.28 8.66 51.53
C SER A 185 -59.08 8.90 53.03
N ILE A 186 -57.89 9.33 53.46
CA ILE A 186 -57.60 9.72 54.84
C ILE A 186 -58.43 10.95 55.20
N LEU A 187 -58.54 11.95 54.32
CA LEU A 187 -59.39 13.10 54.56
C LEU A 187 -60.87 12.70 54.68
N ALA A 188 -61.34 11.73 53.88
CA ALA A 188 -62.69 11.20 53.99
C ALA A 188 -62.92 10.44 55.32
N GLN A 189 -61.97 9.60 55.76
CA GLN A 189 -62.02 8.92 57.06
C GLN A 189 -61.94 9.90 58.23
N ALA A 190 -61.04 10.88 58.17
CA ALA A 190 -60.90 11.93 59.16
C ALA A 190 -62.14 12.82 59.27
N LYS A 191 -62.91 12.99 58.18
CA LYS A 191 -64.22 13.66 58.21
C LYS A 191 -65.33 12.81 58.83
N GLN A 192 -65.22 11.49 58.82
CA GLN A 192 -66.20 10.59 59.45
C GLN A 192 -65.96 10.39 60.95
N ALA A 193 -64.71 10.39 61.41
CA ALA A 193 -64.37 10.19 62.83
C ALA A 193 -65.06 11.17 63.82
N PRO A 194 -65.18 12.48 63.55
CA PRO A 194 -65.89 13.43 64.41
C PRO A 194 -67.39 13.09 64.55
N ASN A 195 -68.02 12.61 63.48
CA ASN A 195 -69.45 12.26 63.52
C ASN A 195 -69.70 11.02 64.38
N SER A 196 -68.79 10.05 64.37
CA SER A 196 -68.84 8.88 65.27
C SER A 196 -68.58 9.27 66.73
N ALA A 197 -67.71 10.26 66.98
CA ALA A 197 -67.47 10.79 68.33
C ALA A 197 -68.66 11.59 68.88
N LEU A 198 -69.36 12.36 68.05
CA LEU A 198 -70.61 13.03 68.44
C LEU A 198 -71.72 12.03 68.79
N SER A 199 -71.79 10.88 68.11
CA SER A 199 -72.76 9.82 68.41
C SER A 199 -72.52 9.13 69.76
N LEU A 200 -71.35 9.31 70.39
CA LEU A 200 -71.01 8.77 71.71
C LEU A 200 -71.19 9.80 72.85
N LEU A 201 -71.46 11.06 72.51
CA LEU A 201 -71.67 12.18 73.44
C LEU A 201 -73.13 12.65 73.51
N GLY A 202 -74.01 12.06 72.69
CA GLY A 202 -75.45 12.35 72.61
C GLY A 202 -76.31 11.23 73.18
#